data_AF-A0A2I1DJZ9-F1
#
_entry.id   AF-A0A2I1DJZ9-F1
#
_cell.length_a   1.000
_cell.length_b   1.000
_cell.length_c   1.000
_cell.angle_alpha   90.00
_cell.angle_beta   90.00
_cell.angle_gamma   90.00
#
_symmetry.space_group_name_H-M   'P 1'
#
loop_
_entity.id
_entity.type
_entity.pdbx_description
1 polymer ?
#
loop_
_entity_poly.entity_id
_entity_poly.type
_entity_poly.pdbx_seq_one_letter_code
_entity_poly.pdbx_strand_id
1 'polypeptide(L)'
;MSTLRLPRTLANALLSDLQSGQGEGLVGSLHGRPCSVYPAQGDQQVSALEMLTSRGENLFACYAAAPQDPTPTLPQTAPSPLDPPYQLRLATDIRGVIVLRAYTRDSGQDWQENLIVLDND
;
A
#
# COMPACT_ATOMS: atom_id res chain seq x y z
N MET A 1 6.55 3.44 17.06
CA MET A 1 6.92 3.86 15.69
C MET A 1 7.57 2.67 15.02
N SER A 2 6.85 2.02 14.12
CA SER A 2 7.31 0.85 13.39
C SER A 2 7.95 1.29 12.07
N THR A 3 8.98 0.58 11.61
CA THR A 3 9.68 0.89 10.36
C THR A 3 9.29 -0.13 9.31
N LEU A 4 8.79 0.33 8.18
CA LEU A 4 8.47 -0.50 7.03
C LEU A 4 9.58 -0.38 5.99
N ARG A 5 10.22 -1.51 5.65
CA ARG A 5 11.21 -1.54 4.57
C ARG A 5 10.52 -1.87 3.26
N LEU A 6 10.68 -1.01 2.27
CA LEU A 6 10.15 -1.21 0.92
C LEU A 6 11.30 -1.23 -0.08
N PRO A 7 11.35 -2.19 -1.01
CA PRO A 7 12.30 -2.14 -2.11
C PRO A 7 12.10 -0.85 -2.91
N ARG A 8 13.21 -0.22 -3.31
CA ARG A 8 13.16 1.00 -4.14
C ARG A 8 12.41 0.77 -5.46
N THR A 9 12.53 -0.43 -6.04
CA THR A 9 11.80 -0.85 -7.25
C THR A 9 10.30 -0.80 -7.04
N LEU A 10 9.81 -1.30 -5.90
CA LEU A 10 8.40 -1.26 -5.53
C LEU A 10 7.91 0.17 -5.32
N ALA A 11 8.68 0.99 -4.59
CA ALA A 11 8.33 2.39 -4.38
C ALA A 11 8.21 3.14 -5.71
N ASN A 12 9.14 2.92 -6.64
CA ASN A 12 9.07 3.50 -7.98
C ASN A 12 7.85 3.00 -8.77
N ALA A 13 7.50 1.71 -8.68
CA ALA A 13 6.32 1.17 -9.34
C ALA A 13 5.02 1.84 -8.84
N LEU A 14 4.90 2.06 -7.52
CA LEU A 14 3.77 2.79 -6.94
C LEU A 14 3.70 4.25 -7.43
N LEU A 15 4.87 4.91 -7.55
CA LEU A 15 4.95 6.27 -8.07
C LEU A 15 4.57 6.35 -9.54
N SER A 16 5.04 5.40 -10.35
CA SER A 16 4.72 5.31 -11.78
C SER A 16 3.23 5.04 -12.01
N ASP A 17 2.62 4.20 -11.16
CA ASP A 17 1.17 3.97 -11.18
C ASP A 17 0.40 5.28 -10.94
N LEU A 18 0.74 6.00 -9.87
CA LEU A 18 0.14 7.29 -9.54
C LEU A 18 0.26 8.32 -10.67
N GLN A 19 1.43 8.40 -11.29
CA GLN A 19 1.68 9.30 -12.42
C GLN A 19 0.90 8.91 -13.69
N SER A 20 0.57 7.62 -13.84
CA SER A 20 -0.23 7.11 -14.95
C SER A 20 -1.73 7.40 -14.78
N GLY A 21 -2.13 7.99 -13.66
CA GLY A 21 -3.52 8.31 -13.33
C GLY A 21 -4.24 7.17 -12.61
N GLN A 22 -3.56 6.06 -12.36
CA GLN A 22 -4.05 4.98 -11.51
C GLN A 22 -3.60 5.25 -10.08
N GLY A 23 -4.53 5.22 -9.13
CA GLY A 23 -4.29 5.77 -7.80
C GLY A 23 -4.68 4.82 -6.69
N GLU A 24 -4.88 3.54 -6.94
CA GLU A 24 -5.20 2.56 -5.89
C GLU A 24 -4.95 1.14 -6.38
N GLY A 25 -4.71 0.24 -5.44
CA GLY A 25 -4.48 -1.17 -5.75
C GLY A 25 -3.93 -1.96 -4.58
N LEU A 26 -3.39 -3.12 -4.91
CA LEU A 26 -2.85 -4.10 -3.97
C LEU A 26 -1.34 -4.23 -4.13
N VAL A 27 -0.67 -4.58 -3.04
CA VAL A 27 0.75 -4.93 -3.01
C VAL A 27 0.85 -6.40 -2.66
N GLY A 28 1.50 -7.16 -3.54
CA GLY A 28 1.84 -8.56 -3.31
C GLY A 28 3.16 -8.69 -2.58
N SER A 29 3.27 -9.72 -1.75
CA SER A 29 4.52 -10.13 -1.13
C SER A 29 4.84 -11.60 -1.38
N LEU A 30 6.12 -11.87 -1.49
CA LEU A 30 6.67 -13.21 -1.52
C LEU A 30 7.57 -13.38 -0.30
N HIS A 31 7.32 -14.42 0.51
CA HIS A 31 8.04 -14.68 1.77
C HIS A 31 8.07 -13.47 2.73
N GLY A 32 6.97 -12.72 2.81
CA GLY A 32 6.84 -11.54 3.67
C GLY A 32 7.60 -10.30 3.18
N ARG A 33 8.17 -10.32 1.97
CA ARG A 33 8.79 -9.16 1.34
C ARG A 33 7.90 -8.63 0.22
N PRO A 34 7.53 -7.35 0.23
CA PRO A 34 6.70 -6.79 -0.83
C PRO A 34 7.48 -6.74 -2.15
N CYS A 35 6.91 -7.29 -3.21
CA CYS A 35 7.61 -7.51 -4.48
C CYS A 35 6.85 -7.02 -5.71
N SER A 36 5.52 -6.95 -5.65
CA SER A 36 4.69 -6.63 -6.82
C SER A 36 3.63 -5.59 -6.49
N VAL A 37 3.30 -4.75 -7.46
CA VAL A 37 2.21 -3.78 -7.41
C VAL A 37 1.12 -4.23 -8.39
N TYR A 38 -0.12 -4.25 -7.92
CA TYR A 38 -1.31 -4.64 -8.68
C TYR A 38 -2.30 -3.47 -8.67
N PRO A 39 -2.24 -2.58 -9.67
CA PRO A 39 -3.20 -1.49 -9.82
C PRO A 39 -4.61 -2.04 -10.03
N ALA A 40 -5.54 -1.66 -9.16
CA ALA A 40 -6.89 -2.18 -9.20
C ALA A 40 -7.83 -1.29 -8.38
N GLN A 41 -8.91 -0.82 -9.01
CA GLN A 41 -9.93 0.01 -8.35
C GLN A 41 -11.25 -0.76 -8.19
N GLY A 42 -11.90 -0.59 -7.03
CA GLY A 42 -13.22 -1.16 -6.76
C GLY A 42 -13.30 -2.67 -7.05
N ASP A 43 -14.18 -3.06 -7.98
CA ASP A 43 -14.44 -4.47 -8.34
C ASP A 43 -13.20 -5.21 -8.90
N GLN A 44 -12.23 -4.46 -9.45
CA GLN A 44 -10.98 -5.03 -9.97
C GLN A 44 -10.07 -5.57 -8.86
N GLN A 45 -10.27 -5.16 -7.60
CA GLN A 45 -9.47 -5.63 -6.47
C GLN A 45 -9.64 -7.14 -6.25
N VAL A 46 -10.82 -7.68 -6.53
CA VAL A 46 -11.06 -9.13 -6.43
C VAL A 46 -10.20 -9.88 -7.44
N SER A 47 -10.19 -9.44 -8.71
CA SER A 47 -9.35 -10.05 -9.74
C SER A 47 -7.86 -9.87 -9.47
N ALA A 48 -7.45 -8.74 -8.89
CA ALA A 48 -6.06 -8.52 -8.48
C ALA A 48 -5.65 -9.46 -7.33
N LEU A 49 -6.54 -9.70 -6.37
CA LEU A 49 -6.36 -10.66 -5.29
C LEU A 49 -6.26 -12.10 -5.82
N GLU A 50 -7.05 -12.46 -6.82
CA GLU A 50 -6.93 -13.75 -7.48
C GLU A 50 -5.60 -13.87 -8.24
N MET A 51 -5.15 -12.82 -8.93
CA MET A 51 -3.86 -12.82 -9.64
C MET A 51 -2.67 -12.98 -8.69
N LEU A 52 -2.64 -12.24 -7.58
CA LEU A 52 -1.53 -12.36 -6.62
C LEU A 52 -1.53 -13.75 -5.96
N THR A 53 -2.71 -14.29 -5.63
CA THR A 53 -2.83 -15.64 -5.06
C THR A 53 -2.41 -16.70 -6.08
N SER A 54 -2.76 -16.55 -7.36
CA SER A 54 -2.37 -17.44 -8.45
C SER A 54 -0.85 -17.46 -8.68
N ARG A 55 -0.17 -16.35 -8.38
CA ARG A 55 1.30 -16.23 -8.44
C ARG A 55 2.00 -16.76 -7.18
N GLY A 56 1.26 -17.24 -6.19
CA GLY A 56 1.79 -17.68 -4.89
C GLY A 56 2.25 -16.52 -4.00
N GLU A 57 1.80 -15.30 -4.29
CA GLU A 57 2.05 -14.12 -3.47
C GLU A 57 0.95 -14.00 -2.42
N ASN A 58 1.28 -13.35 -1.30
CA ASN A 58 0.33 -13.00 -0.26
C ASN A 58 0.02 -11.50 -0.30
N LEU A 59 -1.22 -11.14 0.05
CA LEU A 59 -1.63 -9.75 0.18
C LEU A 59 -0.81 -9.09 1.30
N PHE A 60 0.01 -8.10 0.93
CA PHE A 60 0.90 -7.40 1.84
C PHE A 60 0.30 -6.07 2.31
N ALA A 61 -0.12 -5.25 1.35
CA ALA A 61 -0.69 -3.94 1.61
C ALA A 61 -1.73 -3.56 0.57
N CYS A 62 -2.66 -2.68 0.94
CA CYS A 62 -3.44 -1.90 -0.03
C CYS A 62 -2.82 -0.52 -0.16
N TYR A 63 -2.77 0.02 -1.37
CA TYR A 63 -2.34 1.41 -1.58
C TYR A 63 -3.45 2.25 -2.19
N ALA A 64 -3.48 3.52 -1.83
CA ALA A 64 -4.38 4.49 -2.45
C ALA A 64 -3.79 5.90 -2.44
N ALA A 65 -4.11 6.66 -3.46
CA ALA A 65 -3.78 8.04 -3.66
C ALA A 65 -4.65 8.89 -2.73
N ALA A 66 -4.03 9.89 -2.13
CA ALA A 66 -4.66 10.77 -1.16
C ALA A 66 -4.28 12.22 -1.54
N PRO A 67 -5.20 13.00 -2.13
CA PRO A 67 -4.84 14.23 -2.85
C PRO A 67 -4.29 15.36 -1.96
N GLN A 68 -4.63 15.42 -0.67
CA GLN A 68 -4.24 16.55 0.21
C GLN A 68 -3.95 16.16 1.66
N ASP A 69 -4.59 15.12 2.16
CA ASP A 69 -4.32 14.56 3.48
C ASP A 69 -4.19 13.04 3.32
N PRO A 70 -3.14 12.39 3.82
CA PRO A 70 -2.95 10.95 3.70
C PRO A 70 -3.86 10.14 4.64
N THR A 71 -4.49 10.79 5.61
CA THR A 71 -5.29 10.19 6.69
C THR A 71 -6.76 9.87 6.37
N PRO A 72 -7.49 10.48 5.43
CA PRO A 72 -8.94 10.66 5.58
C PRO A 72 -9.83 9.45 5.20
N THR A 73 -9.26 8.28 4.89
CA THR A 73 -10.05 7.08 4.51
C THR A 73 -9.28 5.79 4.79
N LEU A 74 -8.66 5.70 5.97
CA LEU A 74 -8.26 4.39 6.47
C LEU A 74 -9.54 3.66 6.93
N PRO A 75 -9.76 2.37 6.57
CA PRO A 75 -10.94 1.64 6.98
C PRO A 75 -10.97 1.58 8.51
N GLN A 76 -12.07 2.07 9.08
CA GLN A 76 -12.27 2.08 10.54
C GLN A 76 -12.79 0.73 11.05
N THR A 77 -13.29 -0.12 10.15
CA THR A 77 -13.75 -1.49 10.43
C THR A 77 -12.61 -2.33 10.99
N ALA A 78 -12.90 -3.24 11.92
CA ALA A 78 -11.90 -4.14 12.48
C ALA A 78 -11.17 -4.92 11.37
N PRO A 79 -9.84 -5.12 11.49
CA PRO A 79 -9.08 -5.85 10.50
C PRO A 79 -9.67 -7.26 10.37
N SER A 80 -10.16 -7.60 9.18
CA SER A 80 -10.51 -8.98 8.86
C SER A 80 -9.22 -9.78 8.61
N PRO A 81 -9.22 -11.11 8.73
CA PRO A 81 -8.07 -11.93 8.32
C PRO A 81 -7.75 -11.82 6.82
N LEU A 82 -8.66 -11.20 6.06
CA LEU A 82 -8.51 -10.88 4.63
C LEU A 82 -8.07 -9.41 4.41
N ASP A 83 -8.00 -8.59 5.45
CA ASP A 83 -7.44 -7.25 5.35
C ASP A 83 -5.90 -7.35 5.36
N PRO A 84 -5.23 -6.57 4.50
CA PRO A 84 -3.78 -6.47 4.57
C PRO A 84 -3.35 -5.86 5.91
N PRO A 85 -2.22 -6.32 6.48
CA PRO A 85 -1.67 -5.73 7.70
C PRO A 85 -1.16 -4.29 7.52
N TYR A 86 -0.89 -3.88 6.28
CA TYR A 86 -0.35 -2.56 5.94
C TYR A 86 -1.28 -1.80 4.99
N GLN A 87 -1.34 -0.49 5.16
CA GLN A 87 -1.99 0.41 4.21
C GLN A 87 -1.04 1.51 3.78
N LEU A 88 -0.80 1.60 2.48
CA LEU A 88 0.06 2.60 1.88
C LEU A 88 -0.78 3.76 1.35
N ARG A 89 -0.30 4.98 1.54
CA ARG A 89 -0.95 6.19 1.06
C ARG A 89 0.06 7.00 0.27
N LEU A 90 -0.34 7.36 -0.95
CA LEU A 90 0.46 8.23 -1.79
C LEU A 90 -0.17 9.61 -1.77
N ALA A 91 0.49 10.57 -1.14
CA ALA A 91 0.02 11.94 -1.08
C ALA A 91 0.96 12.85 -1.86
N THR A 92 0.42 13.78 -2.63
CA THR A 92 1.21 14.89 -3.17
C THR A 92 1.40 15.96 -2.11
N ASP A 93 2.66 16.26 -1.80
CA ASP A 93 3.01 17.40 -0.96
C ASP A 93 2.69 18.73 -1.68
N ILE A 94 2.70 19.84 -0.94
CA ILE A 94 2.48 21.20 -1.46
C ILE A 94 3.43 21.60 -2.61
N ARG A 95 4.56 20.90 -2.76
CA ARG A 95 5.53 21.08 -3.85
C ARG A 95 5.28 20.18 -5.07
N GLY A 96 4.19 19.40 -5.06
CA GLY A 96 3.90 18.39 -6.09
C GLY A 96 4.78 17.15 -6.01
N VAL A 97 5.51 16.95 -4.91
CA VAL A 97 6.32 15.74 -4.67
C VAL A 97 5.43 14.66 -4.10
N ILE A 98 5.47 13.46 -4.67
CA ILE A 98 4.72 12.32 -4.13
C ILE A 98 5.45 11.79 -2.89
N VAL A 99 4.72 11.75 -1.77
CA VAL A 99 5.14 11.21 -0.49
C VAL A 99 4.40 9.90 -0.25
N LEU A 100 5.16 8.85 0.03
CA LEU A 100 4.62 7.56 0.43
C LEU A 100 4.54 7.51 1.95
N ARG A 101 3.38 7.14 2.47
CA ARG A 101 3.15 6.91 3.91
C ARG A 101 2.60 5.52 4.12
N ALA A 102 3.05 4.85 5.16
CA ALA A 102 2.60 3.52 5.51
C ALA A 102 1.89 3.58 6.85
N TYR A 103 0.77 2.89 6.96
CA TYR A 103 -0.02 2.79 8.16
C TYR A 103 -0.21 1.32 8.51
N THR A 104 -0.11 1.00 9.78
CA THR A 104 -0.45 -0.33 10.32
C THR A 104 -1.49 -0.17 11.39
N ARG A 105 -2.36 -1.16 11.51
CA ARG A 105 -3.31 -1.24 12.60
C ARG A 105 -3.19 -2.58 13.28
N ASP A 106 -3.03 -2.54 14.60
CA ASP A 106 -3.18 -3.73 15.44
C ASP A 106 -4.63 -3.85 15.91
N SER A 107 -5.09 -5.07 16.19
CA SER A 107 -6.48 -5.37 16.54
C SER A 107 -6.96 -4.52 17.71
N GLY A 108 -7.81 -3.52 17.42
CA GLY A 108 -8.40 -2.63 18.43
C GLY A 108 -7.66 -1.31 18.67
N GLN A 109 -6.62 -0.99 17.90
CA GLN A 109 -5.86 0.26 18.01
C GLN A 109 -6.13 1.23 16.83
N ASP A 110 -5.80 2.50 17.02
CA ASP A 110 -5.73 3.50 15.96
C ASP A 110 -4.63 3.16 14.94
N TRP A 111 -4.78 3.66 13.71
CA TRP A 111 -3.77 3.53 12.68
C TRP A 111 -2.47 4.23 13.10
N GLN A 112 -1.37 3.47 13.11
CA GLN A 112 -0.05 3.98 13.41
C GLN A 112 0.73 4.21 12.12
N GLU A 113 1.25 5.43 11.96
CA GLU A 113 2.18 5.73 10.87
C GLU A 113 3.51 4.98 11.07
N ASN A 114 3.95 4.35 9.98
CA ASN A 114 5.22 3.67 9.87
C ASN A 114 6.20 4.55 9.09
N LEU A 115 7.43 4.63 9.59
CA LEU A 115 8.51 5.23 8.84
C LEU A 115 8.87 4.30 7.69
N ILE A 116 8.78 4.80 6.46
CA ILE A 116 9.20 4.04 5.28
C ILE A 116 10.70 4.23 5.08
N VAL A 117 11.42 3.12 5.05
CA VAL A 117 12.82 3.08 4.66
C VAL A 117 12.92 2.34 3.34
N LEU A 118 13.52 2.99 2.34
CA LEU A 118 13.76 2.35 1.06
C LEU A 118 15.00 1.47 1.18
N ASP A 119 14.84 0.19 0.87
CA ASP A 119 15.95 -0.74 0.76
C ASP A 119 16.66 -0.49 -0.59
N ASN A 120 18.00 -0.41 -0.55
CA ASN A 120 18.82 -0.48 -1.75
C ASN A 120 18.93 -1.96 -2.09
N ASP A 121 18.20 -2.38 -3.13
CA ASP A 121 18.43 -3.67 -3.78
C ASP A 121 19.91 -3.84 -4.17
#